data_AF-K0B706-F1
#
_entry.id   AF-K0B706-F1
#
_cell.length_a   1.000
_cell.length_b   1.000
_cell.length_c   1.000
_cell.angle_alpha   90.00
_cell.angle_beta   90.00
_cell.angle_gamma   90.00
#
_symmetry.space_group_name_H-M   'P 1'
#
loop_
_entity.id
_entity.type
_entity.pdbx_description
1 polymer ?
#
loop_
_entity_poly.entity_id
_entity_poly.type
_entity_poly.pdbx_seq_one_letter_code
_entity_poly.pdbx_strand_id
1 'polypeptide(L)'
;MDEMNFSYGIITAVGVLAAISIGFIAMSPDEIIEPRVVENNMPIVTPSMEVEVTEILVNPQLLPISAVEGEILEIESEFIGDDGQIVNHVYYTISATQDGNEILHEESHRHTSVDDDGYAIELFPVHKTSVLGNSDVTIKILVTGLGHGKDVATPITSEYVLTVTPKSKIVEEPDTLVLGEVTSAVPAPPQKHVVEITQGSGGPGCEETNECYLPHTITIFIGDAVQWNNVDTAAHTVTSGNIQDGATGVFDSSLFMAGETFEFTFEKPGTYDYFCMVHPWMTGKVIVNEVSEMIVIEPTEELMDEPTAEPRELPESQSDLPISLTISIPEGSGAPGCNETNECYLPYEATVPVDSTIIWSNDDSAAHTVTSGNVNAGATGMFDSGLFLSGATFEFTFEKPGTYDYFCMVHPWMTGIVHVE
;
A
#
# COMPACT_ATOMS: atom_id res chain seq x y z
N MET A 1 -85.19 14.68 47.67
CA MET A 1 -85.23 15.73 46.64
C MET A 1 -83.91 16.46 46.73
N ASP A 2 -83.27 16.61 45.57
CA ASP A 2 -82.02 17.30 45.24
C ASP A 2 -80.69 16.66 45.67
N GLU A 3 -80.05 15.98 44.71
CA GLU A 3 -78.59 15.79 44.68
C GLU A 3 -78.04 16.24 43.32
N MET A 4 -77.20 17.28 43.35
CA MET A 4 -76.33 17.66 42.23
C MET A 4 -74.97 18.12 42.76
N ASN A 5 -73.95 17.74 41.99
CA ASN A 5 -72.61 18.30 41.86
C ASN A 5 -71.52 17.84 42.85
N PHE A 6 -70.58 17.04 42.35
CA PHE A 6 -69.16 17.43 42.19
C PHE A 6 -68.38 16.24 41.60
N SER A 7 -68.17 16.21 40.28
CA SER A 7 -67.23 15.27 39.64
C SER A 7 -66.59 15.95 38.45
N TYR A 8 -65.52 16.70 38.68
CA TYR A 8 -64.44 16.98 37.73
C TYR A 8 -63.26 17.53 38.53
N GLY A 9 -62.16 16.78 38.55
CA GLY A 9 -60.88 17.19 39.12
C GLY A 9 -60.37 16.23 40.19
N ILE A 10 -59.12 15.76 40.01
CA ILE A 10 -58.39 14.79 40.83
C ILE A 10 -58.83 13.36 40.47
N ILE A 11 -58.09 12.53 39.73
CA ILE A 11 -56.77 12.00 40.05
C ILE A 11 -55.96 11.81 38.75
N THR A 12 -55.11 12.79 38.46
CA THR A 12 -53.85 12.54 37.72
C THR A 12 -52.77 12.25 38.75
N ALA A 13 -51.95 11.24 38.43
CA ALA A 13 -50.69 10.84 39.04
C ALA A 13 -50.71 9.54 39.89
N VAL A 14 -49.78 8.67 39.49
CA VAL A 14 -49.24 7.47 40.17
C VAL A 14 -50.18 6.26 40.10
N GLY A 15 -49.97 5.24 39.27
CA GLY A 15 -48.72 4.62 38.84
C GLY A 15 -48.70 3.19 39.39
N VAL A 16 -48.30 2.24 38.55
CA VAL A 16 -47.70 0.97 38.95
C VAL A 16 -48.66 -0.10 39.48
N LEU A 17 -48.95 -1.13 38.68
CA LEU A 17 -48.55 -2.52 38.97
C LEU A 17 -48.94 -3.46 37.82
N ALA A 18 -47.95 -4.23 37.41
CA ALA A 18 -47.93 -5.12 36.27
C ALA A 18 -48.70 -6.44 36.49
N ALA A 19 -48.98 -7.07 35.34
CA ALA A 19 -49.21 -8.50 35.10
C ALA A 19 -50.56 -9.11 35.50
N ILE A 20 -51.17 -9.78 34.50
CA ILE A 20 -51.76 -11.14 34.50
C ILE A 20 -52.70 -11.17 33.26
N SER A 21 -52.24 -11.63 32.10
CA SER A 21 -52.20 -13.04 31.65
C SER A 21 -53.26 -13.29 30.57
N ILE A 22 -52.76 -13.54 29.35
CA ILE A 22 -53.24 -14.43 28.29
C ILE A 22 -54.60 -15.13 28.55
N GLY A 23 -55.56 -14.96 27.62
CA GLY A 23 -56.75 -15.82 27.56
C GLY A 23 -57.69 -15.58 26.37
N PHE A 24 -57.60 -16.47 25.37
CA PHE A 24 -58.67 -16.94 24.44
C PHE A 24 -59.32 -15.92 23.47
N ILE A 25 -58.94 -15.88 22.19
CA ILE A 25 -59.46 -16.67 21.05
C ILE A 25 -61.01 -16.70 20.96
N ALA A 26 -61.59 -16.04 19.95
CA ALA A 26 -62.42 -16.63 18.88
C ALA A 26 -63.29 -15.58 18.13
N MET A 27 -63.49 -15.82 16.82
CA MET A 27 -64.46 -15.24 15.85
C MET A 27 -63.96 -14.01 15.07
N SER A 28 -63.80 -13.99 13.74
CA SER A 28 -64.19 -14.88 12.62
C SER A 28 -63.21 -14.72 11.44
N PRO A 29 -63.01 -15.73 10.56
CA PRO A 29 -62.19 -15.60 9.35
C PRO A 29 -63.05 -15.03 8.20
N ASP A 30 -62.49 -14.09 7.42
CA ASP A 30 -62.90 -13.65 6.06
C ASP A 30 -62.94 -12.13 5.81
N GLU A 31 -62.15 -11.32 6.53
CA GLU A 31 -61.72 -10.01 6.02
C GLU A 31 -60.20 -9.94 5.94
N ILE A 32 -59.65 -10.53 4.88
CA ILE A 32 -58.32 -10.18 4.39
C ILE A 32 -58.46 -8.80 3.74
N ILE A 33 -58.10 -7.76 4.47
CA ILE A 33 -57.79 -6.46 3.86
C ILE A 33 -56.43 -6.66 3.17
N GLU A 34 -56.44 -6.70 1.83
CA GLU A 34 -55.20 -6.64 1.06
C GLU A 34 -54.42 -5.37 1.42
N PRO A 35 -53.08 -5.45 1.62
CA PRO A 35 -52.28 -4.26 1.83
C PRO A 35 -52.35 -3.40 0.57
N ARG A 36 -52.90 -2.21 0.71
CA ARG A 36 -52.88 -1.14 -0.30
C ARG A 36 -51.43 -0.86 -0.68
N VAL A 37 -51.02 -1.26 -1.87
CA VAL A 37 -49.76 -0.84 -2.50
C VAL A 37 -49.81 0.68 -2.59
N VAL A 38 -48.97 1.35 -1.81
CA VAL A 38 -48.63 2.75 -2.05
C VAL A 38 -47.58 2.70 -3.15
N GLU A 39 -48.01 2.85 -4.41
CA GLU A 39 -47.09 3.19 -5.49
C GLU A 39 -46.52 4.58 -5.18
N ASN A 40 -45.34 4.60 -4.56
CA ASN A 40 -44.51 5.79 -4.51
C ASN A 40 -43.97 6.04 -5.93
N ASN A 41 -44.80 6.63 -6.79
CA ASN A 41 -44.35 7.31 -8.01
C ASN A 41 -43.66 8.63 -7.63
N MET A 42 -42.57 8.54 -6.86
CA MET A 42 -41.57 9.59 -6.94
C MET A 42 -40.86 9.41 -8.28
N PRO A 43 -40.81 10.44 -9.15
CA PRO A 43 -39.94 10.37 -10.31
C PRO A 43 -38.53 10.09 -9.78
N ILE A 44 -37.91 9.02 -10.28
CA ILE A 44 -36.48 8.80 -10.14
C ILE A 44 -35.84 10.02 -10.81
N VAL A 45 -35.51 11.03 -10.02
CA VAL A 45 -34.59 12.07 -10.46
C VAL A 45 -33.24 11.38 -10.37
N THR A 46 -32.79 10.79 -11.48
CA THR A 46 -31.36 10.62 -11.72
C THR A 46 -30.85 12.01 -12.09
N PRO A 47 -30.12 12.72 -11.22
CA PRO A 47 -29.15 13.65 -11.73
C PRO A 47 -28.02 12.79 -12.31
N SER A 48 -28.16 12.37 -13.57
CA SER A 48 -26.96 12.15 -14.37
C SER A 48 -26.40 13.54 -14.61
N MET A 49 -25.55 14.00 -13.68
CA MET A 49 -24.55 14.96 -14.09
C MET A 49 -23.75 14.18 -15.12
N GLU A 50 -23.96 14.49 -16.39
CA GLU A 50 -23.03 14.09 -17.45
C GLU A 50 -21.71 14.73 -17.05
N VAL A 51 -20.90 13.97 -16.31
CA VAL A 51 -19.52 14.33 -16.06
C VAL A 51 -18.86 14.18 -17.41
N GLU A 52 -18.46 15.31 -18.00
CA GLU A 52 -17.65 15.33 -19.21
C GLU A 52 -16.25 14.84 -18.82
N VAL A 53 -16.10 13.53 -18.68
CA VAL A 53 -14.79 12.89 -18.56
C VAL A 53 -14.06 13.16 -19.88
N THR A 54 -12.93 13.87 -19.83
CA THR A 54 -12.17 14.27 -21.03
C THR A 54 -10.94 13.41 -21.27
N GLU A 55 -10.43 12.75 -20.22
CA GLU A 55 -9.34 11.78 -20.29
C GLU A 55 -9.67 10.54 -19.47
N ILE A 56 -9.16 9.39 -19.91
CA ILE A 56 -9.24 8.13 -19.14
C ILE A 56 -7.83 7.62 -18.92
N LEU A 57 -7.53 7.33 -17.65
CA LEU A 57 -6.40 6.53 -17.23
C LEU A 57 -6.79 5.05 -17.22
N VAL A 58 -5.96 4.20 -17.82
CA VAL A 58 -6.10 2.75 -17.81
C VAL A 58 -5.07 2.17 -16.85
N ASN A 59 -5.52 1.32 -15.92
CA ASN A 59 -4.67 0.65 -14.93
C ASN A 59 -4.80 -0.89 -15.08
N PRO A 60 -4.00 -1.52 -15.96
CA PRO A 60 -4.05 -2.98 -16.11
C PRO A 60 -3.22 -3.70 -15.04
N GLN A 61 -3.82 -4.69 -14.40
CA GLN A 61 -3.18 -5.58 -13.45
C GLN A 61 -2.90 -6.95 -14.08
N LEU A 62 -1.69 -7.47 -13.88
CA LEU A 62 -1.28 -8.79 -14.36
C LEU A 62 -1.58 -9.85 -13.32
N LEU A 63 -2.23 -10.94 -13.73
CA LEU A 63 -2.61 -12.07 -12.90
C LEU A 63 -2.13 -13.37 -13.58
N PRO A 64 -1.11 -14.07 -13.05
CA PRO A 64 -0.24 -13.66 -11.94
C PRO A 64 0.63 -12.44 -12.29
N ILE A 65 1.12 -11.75 -11.25
CA ILE A 65 1.90 -10.49 -11.38
C ILE A 65 3.17 -10.68 -12.24
N SER A 66 3.73 -11.89 -12.27
CA SER A 66 4.84 -12.25 -13.15
C SER A 66 4.33 -13.14 -14.28
N ALA A 67 4.50 -12.70 -15.53
CA ALA A 67 4.34 -13.55 -16.68
C ALA A 67 5.40 -14.67 -16.68
N VAL A 68 5.01 -15.89 -17.04
CA VAL A 68 5.90 -17.06 -17.09
C VAL A 68 5.75 -17.75 -18.45
N GLU A 69 6.87 -18.10 -19.06
CA GLU A 69 6.90 -18.87 -20.30
C GLU A 69 6.14 -20.21 -20.12
N GLY A 70 5.25 -20.50 -21.06
CA GLY A 70 4.43 -21.70 -21.02
C GLY A 70 3.16 -21.56 -20.17
N GLU A 71 2.88 -20.39 -19.60
CA GLU A 71 1.65 -20.09 -18.85
C GLU A 71 0.74 -19.11 -19.60
N ILE A 72 -0.50 -18.97 -19.12
CA ILE A 72 -1.46 -17.96 -19.58
C ILE A 72 -1.33 -16.73 -18.69
N LEU A 73 -1.28 -15.56 -19.30
CA LEU A 73 -1.36 -14.29 -18.59
C LEU A 73 -2.80 -13.82 -18.57
N GLU A 74 -3.34 -13.56 -17.37
CA GLU A 74 -4.61 -12.88 -17.19
C GLU A 74 -4.36 -11.39 -16.95
N ILE A 75 -5.17 -10.52 -17.55
CA ILE A 75 -5.05 -9.07 -17.52
C ILE A 75 -6.37 -8.50 -17.04
N GLU A 76 -6.39 -8.02 -15.81
CA GLU A 76 -7.53 -7.30 -15.24
C GLU A 76 -7.39 -5.81 -15.56
N SER A 77 -8.46 -5.13 -16.00
CA SER A 77 -8.36 -3.72 -16.44
C SER A 77 -9.29 -2.79 -15.66
N GLU A 78 -8.70 -1.80 -15.00
CA GLU A 78 -9.40 -0.72 -14.32
C GLU A 78 -9.33 0.58 -15.17
N PHE A 79 -10.42 1.37 -15.16
CA PHE A 79 -10.56 2.60 -15.93
C PHE A 79 -10.97 3.74 -15.01
N ILE A 80 -10.18 4.81 -14.98
CA ILE A 80 -10.33 5.94 -14.06
C ILE A 80 -10.48 7.22 -14.89
N GLY A 81 -11.48 8.04 -14.57
CA GLY A 81 -11.71 9.33 -15.21
C GLY A 81 -10.70 10.38 -14.75
N ASP A 82 -10.68 11.51 -15.44
CA ASP A 82 -9.91 12.71 -15.05
C ASP A 82 -10.40 13.34 -13.73
N ASP A 83 -11.59 12.98 -13.28
CA ASP A 83 -12.15 13.29 -11.97
C ASP A 83 -11.70 12.31 -10.86
N GLY A 84 -10.89 11.32 -11.20
CA GLY A 84 -10.40 10.29 -10.28
C GLY A 84 -11.41 9.18 -9.98
N GLN A 85 -12.62 9.23 -10.55
CA GLN A 85 -13.67 8.24 -10.32
C GLN A 85 -13.54 7.05 -11.27
N ILE A 86 -13.98 5.87 -10.83
CA ILE A 86 -14.05 4.68 -11.68
C ILE A 86 -15.08 4.89 -12.79
N VAL A 87 -14.66 4.68 -14.05
CA VAL A 87 -15.55 4.78 -15.20
C VAL A 87 -16.25 3.45 -15.43
N ASN A 88 -17.56 3.45 -15.16
CA ASN A 88 -18.39 2.24 -15.17
C ASN A 88 -18.86 1.77 -16.53
N HIS A 89 -18.88 2.65 -17.54
CA HIS A 89 -19.30 2.28 -18.89
C HIS A 89 -18.26 2.73 -19.91
N VAL A 90 -17.35 1.81 -20.23
CA VAL A 90 -16.23 2.01 -21.15
C VAL A 90 -16.28 0.94 -22.24
N TYR A 91 -16.15 1.36 -23.49
CA TYR A 91 -15.87 0.48 -24.63
C TYR A 91 -14.38 0.55 -24.93
N TYR A 92 -13.74 -0.59 -25.10
CA TYR A 92 -12.30 -0.66 -25.35
C TYR A 92 -11.93 -1.92 -26.15
N THR A 93 -10.78 -1.87 -26.80
CA THR A 93 -10.13 -3.01 -27.42
C THR A 93 -8.86 -3.32 -26.64
N ILE A 94 -8.72 -4.56 -26.18
CA ILE A 94 -7.47 -5.06 -25.62
C ILE A 94 -6.80 -6.01 -26.61
N SER A 95 -5.50 -5.85 -26.80
CA SER A 95 -4.70 -6.77 -27.61
C SER A 95 -3.36 -7.03 -26.95
N ALA A 96 -2.79 -8.21 -27.17
CA ALA A 96 -1.42 -8.50 -26.80
C ALA A 96 -0.70 -9.18 -27.97
N THR A 97 0.52 -8.75 -28.25
CA THR A 97 1.36 -9.32 -29.32
C THR A 97 2.69 -9.81 -28.76
N GLN A 98 3.13 -10.99 -29.22
CA GLN A 98 4.41 -11.59 -28.89
C GLN A 98 5.06 -12.13 -30.17
N ASP A 99 6.34 -11.81 -30.42
CA ASP A 99 7.05 -12.16 -31.65
C ASP A 99 6.34 -11.73 -32.95
N GLY A 100 5.59 -10.64 -32.89
CA GLY A 100 4.77 -10.14 -34.01
C GLY A 100 3.48 -10.93 -34.26
N ASN A 101 3.17 -11.94 -33.43
CA ASN A 101 1.90 -12.67 -33.45
C ASN A 101 0.93 -12.09 -32.43
N GLU A 102 -0.35 -12.05 -32.77
CA GLU A 102 -1.42 -11.71 -31.83
C GLU A 102 -1.71 -12.90 -30.91
N ILE A 103 -1.57 -12.70 -29.60
CA ILE A 103 -1.81 -13.71 -28.56
C ILE A 103 -3.04 -13.39 -27.69
N LEU A 104 -3.58 -12.17 -27.80
CA LEU A 104 -4.86 -11.73 -27.25
C LEU A 104 -5.42 -10.66 -28.19
N HIS A 105 -6.73 -10.70 -28.46
CA HIS A 105 -7.45 -9.61 -29.10
C HIS A 105 -8.94 -9.71 -28.78
N GLU A 106 -9.46 -8.71 -28.08
CA GLU A 106 -10.85 -8.67 -27.67
C GLU A 106 -11.37 -7.25 -27.76
N GLU A 107 -12.54 -7.10 -28.40
CA GLU A 107 -13.38 -5.91 -28.22
C GLU A 107 -14.28 -6.17 -27.01
N SER A 108 -14.13 -5.35 -25.99
CA SER A 108 -14.80 -5.52 -24.70
C SER A 108 -15.52 -4.25 -24.29
N HIS A 109 -16.38 -4.41 -23.30
CA HIS A 109 -17.08 -3.30 -22.68
C HIS A 109 -17.33 -3.61 -21.20
N ARG A 110 -17.18 -2.60 -20.35
CA ARG A 110 -17.44 -2.69 -18.91
C ARG A 110 -18.83 -2.12 -18.59
N HIS A 111 -19.51 -2.78 -17.65
CA HIS A 111 -20.69 -2.28 -16.95
C HIS A 111 -20.58 -2.64 -15.47
N THR A 112 -21.05 -1.76 -14.59
CA THR A 112 -21.30 -2.15 -13.19
C THR A 112 -22.35 -3.26 -13.16
N SER A 113 -21.98 -4.40 -12.58
CA SER A 113 -22.94 -5.46 -12.28
C SER A 113 -23.61 -5.13 -10.96
N VAL A 114 -24.85 -5.58 -10.75
CA VAL A 114 -25.50 -5.54 -9.45
C VAL A 114 -25.74 -6.97 -8.98
N ASP A 115 -25.56 -7.21 -7.68
CA ASP A 115 -25.92 -8.50 -7.07
C ASP A 115 -27.45 -8.68 -7.03
N ASP A 116 -27.90 -9.87 -6.62
CA ASP A 116 -29.32 -10.21 -6.49
C ASP A 116 -30.06 -9.30 -5.48
N ASP A 117 -29.32 -8.63 -4.59
CA ASP A 117 -29.82 -7.70 -3.58
C ASP A 117 -29.79 -6.23 -4.05
N GLY A 118 -29.30 -5.97 -5.28
CA GLY A 118 -29.26 -4.66 -5.92
C GLY A 118 -28.04 -3.79 -5.55
N TYR A 119 -27.03 -4.34 -4.89
CA TYR A 119 -25.75 -3.66 -4.63
C TYR A 119 -24.84 -3.77 -5.85
N ALA A 120 -24.12 -2.69 -6.17
CA ALA A 120 -23.11 -2.73 -7.21
C ALA A 120 -22.00 -3.72 -6.83
N ILE A 121 -21.78 -4.75 -7.66
CA ILE A 121 -20.57 -5.56 -7.63
C ILE A 121 -19.62 -4.95 -8.67
N GLU A 122 -18.53 -4.36 -8.18
CA GLU A 122 -17.45 -3.91 -9.05
C GLU A 122 -16.56 -5.10 -9.42
N LEU A 123 -16.86 -5.72 -10.55
CA LEU A 123 -15.95 -6.69 -11.17
C LEU A 123 -15.19 -5.99 -12.29
N PHE A 124 -13.87 -6.02 -12.20
CA PHE A 124 -13.01 -5.59 -13.30
C PHE A 124 -12.96 -6.69 -14.37
N PRO A 125 -12.99 -6.33 -15.66
CA PRO A 125 -12.89 -7.30 -16.73
C PRO A 125 -11.51 -7.95 -16.76
N VAL A 126 -11.48 -9.29 -16.82
CA VAL A 126 -10.27 -10.11 -16.89
C VAL A 126 -10.15 -10.75 -18.27
N HIS A 127 -9.03 -10.52 -18.94
CA HIS A 127 -8.72 -11.01 -20.29
C HIS A 127 -7.59 -12.02 -20.26
N LYS A 128 -7.63 -13.06 -21.10
CA LYS A 128 -6.63 -14.15 -21.04
C LYS A 128 -5.86 -14.25 -22.35
N THR A 129 -4.53 -14.25 -22.26
CA THR A 129 -3.68 -14.49 -23.42
C THR A 129 -3.69 -15.97 -23.83
N SER A 130 -3.21 -16.23 -25.04
CA SER A 130 -2.65 -17.53 -25.39
C SER A 130 -1.41 -17.82 -24.53
N VAL A 131 -0.98 -19.08 -24.51
CA VAL A 131 0.23 -19.50 -23.79
C VAL A 131 1.44 -18.67 -24.25
N LEU A 132 2.17 -18.15 -23.29
CA LEU A 132 3.30 -17.26 -23.54
C LEU A 132 4.55 -18.02 -24.01
N GLY A 133 5.25 -17.44 -24.97
CA GLY A 133 6.68 -17.72 -25.25
C GLY A 133 7.60 -16.95 -24.29
N ASN A 134 8.90 -16.95 -24.60
CA ASN A 134 9.94 -16.29 -23.79
C ASN A 134 10.29 -14.86 -24.24
N SER A 135 9.70 -14.38 -25.34
CA SER A 135 9.91 -13.03 -25.86
C SER A 135 8.97 -12.00 -25.23
N ASP A 136 9.27 -10.72 -25.41
CA ASP A 136 8.42 -9.63 -24.93
C ASP A 136 7.00 -9.69 -25.48
N VAL A 137 6.05 -9.47 -24.58
CA VAL A 137 4.62 -9.32 -24.86
C VAL A 137 4.29 -7.83 -24.80
N THR A 138 3.79 -7.27 -25.89
CA THR A 138 3.26 -5.91 -25.91
C THR A 138 1.75 -5.96 -25.74
N ILE A 139 1.25 -5.45 -24.63
CA ILE A 139 -0.18 -5.30 -24.33
C ILE A 139 -0.60 -3.88 -24.71
N LYS A 140 -1.73 -3.77 -25.41
CA LYS A 140 -2.35 -2.51 -25.79
C LYS A 140 -3.80 -2.49 -25.37
N ILE A 141 -4.22 -1.44 -24.68
CA ILE A 141 -5.61 -1.17 -24.36
C ILE A 141 -5.98 0.16 -25.01
N LEU A 142 -6.91 0.10 -25.96
CA LEU A 142 -7.42 1.25 -26.68
C LEU A 142 -8.84 1.52 -26.22
N VAL A 143 -9.08 2.64 -25.53
CA VAL A 143 -10.43 3.07 -25.22
C VAL A 143 -11.09 3.58 -26.51
N THR A 144 -12.25 3.03 -26.84
CA THR A 144 -13.00 3.32 -28.07
C THR A 144 -14.31 4.08 -27.83
N GLY A 145 -14.77 4.22 -26.58
CA GLY A 145 -15.93 5.07 -26.26
C GLY A 145 -16.37 5.06 -24.79
N LEU A 146 -17.20 6.04 -24.43
CA LEU A 146 -17.77 6.24 -23.09
C LEU A 146 -19.31 6.42 -23.15
N GLY A 147 -20.05 5.87 -22.18
CA GLY A 147 -21.47 6.20 -21.93
C GLY A 147 -22.48 5.07 -22.16
N HIS A 148 -23.76 5.31 -21.79
CA HIS A 148 -24.84 4.29 -21.73
C HIS A 148 -25.80 4.31 -22.92
N GLY A 149 -25.94 3.17 -23.61
CA GLY A 149 -26.94 2.97 -24.65
C GLY A 149 -26.74 3.87 -25.89
N LYS A 150 -27.64 4.83 -26.10
CA LYS A 150 -27.68 5.70 -27.29
C LYS A 150 -26.94 7.03 -27.11
N ASP A 151 -26.42 7.27 -25.91
CA ASP A 151 -25.75 8.50 -25.49
C ASP A 151 -24.23 8.25 -25.32
N VAL A 152 -23.64 7.48 -26.23
CA VAL A 152 -22.18 7.24 -26.30
C VAL A 152 -21.52 8.49 -26.89
N ALA A 153 -20.70 9.18 -26.09
CA ALA A 153 -19.87 10.27 -26.59
C ALA A 153 -18.78 9.71 -27.52
N THR A 154 -18.54 10.38 -28.64
CA THR A 154 -17.50 10.04 -29.63
C THR A 154 -16.12 9.89 -29.00
N PRO A 155 -15.24 9.03 -29.56
CA PRO A 155 -14.08 8.47 -28.87
C PRO A 155 -13.11 9.51 -28.29
N ILE A 156 -12.88 9.43 -26.98
CA ILE A 156 -11.65 9.90 -26.35
C ILE A 156 -10.67 8.76 -26.54
N THR A 157 -9.82 8.86 -27.55
CA THR A 157 -8.88 7.78 -27.88
C THR A 157 -7.70 7.88 -26.92
N SER A 158 -7.76 7.13 -25.83
CA SER A 158 -6.62 6.87 -24.96
C SER A 158 -6.04 5.50 -25.32
N GLU A 159 -4.79 5.47 -25.77
CA GLU A 159 -4.02 4.23 -25.97
C GLU A 159 -3.07 4.05 -24.78
N TYR A 160 -3.19 2.92 -24.10
CA TYR A 160 -2.25 2.47 -23.09
C TYR A 160 -1.43 1.32 -23.65
N VAL A 161 -0.10 1.38 -23.46
CA VAL A 161 0.84 0.35 -23.94
C VAL A 161 1.74 -0.08 -22.79
N LEU A 162 1.78 -1.39 -22.54
CA LEU A 162 2.64 -2.03 -21.56
C LEU A 162 3.44 -3.15 -22.23
N THR A 163 4.73 -3.24 -21.93
CA THR A 163 5.57 -4.36 -22.37
C THR A 163 5.91 -5.24 -21.17
N VAL A 164 5.70 -6.55 -21.31
CA VAL A 164 5.94 -7.55 -20.27
C VAL A 164 6.87 -8.62 -20.83
N THR A 165 7.96 -8.91 -20.12
CA THR A 165 8.88 -10.00 -20.49
C THR A 165 8.58 -11.24 -19.64
N PRO A 166 8.10 -12.35 -20.23
CA PRO A 166 7.83 -13.57 -19.46
C PRO A 166 9.12 -14.19 -18.91
N LYS A 167 9.11 -14.59 -17.63
CA LYS A 167 10.22 -15.33 -17.02
C LYS A 167 10.31 -16.71 -17.67
N SER A 168 11.48 -17.08 -18.18
CA SER A 168 11.68 -18.42 -18.75
C SER A 168 11.47 -19.47 -17.67
N LYS A 169 10.78 -20.56 -18.02
CA LYS A 169 10.48 -21.64 -17.09
C LYS A 169 11.80 -22.34 -16.75
N ILE A 170 12.39 -22.00 -15.61
CA ILE A 170 13.63 -22.63 -15.13
C ILE A 170 13.35 -24.12 -14.94
N VAL A 171 13.74 -24.92 -15.93
CA VAL A 171 14.01 -26.34 -15.75
C VAL A 171 15.44 -26.37 -15.24
N GLU A 172 15.62 -26.65 -13.95
CA GLU A 172 16.95 -26.89 -13.41
C GLU A 172 17.63 -28.02 -14.20
N GLU A 173 18.71 -27.69 -14.90
CA GLU A 173 19.94 -28.49 -15.07
C GLU A 173 20.98 -27.66 -15.89
N PRO A 174 22.29 -27.96 -15.75
CA PRO A 174 23.32 -26.93 -15.69
C PRO A 174 23.93 -26.54 -17.04
N ASP A 175 24.23 -25.24 -17.12
CA ASP A 175 25.38 -24.61 -17.78
C ASP A 175 25.65 -24.98 -19.26
N THR A 176 25.18 -24.16 -20.21
CA THR A 176 25.83 -23.97 -21.53
C THR A 176 25.47 -22.63 -22.20
N LEU A 177 26.52 -21.92 -22.62
CA LEU A 177 26.64 -20.63 -23.34
C LEU A 177 25.75 -20.45 -24.59
N VAL A 178 25.28 -19.23 -24.86
CA VAL A 178 25.23 -18.65 -26.24
C VAL A 178 25.39 -17.12 -26.24
N LEU A 179 26.36 -16.64 -27.03
CA LEU A 179 26.54 -15.25 -27.46
C LEU A 179 25.43 -14.81 -28.44
N GLY A 180 24.77 -13.69 -28.16
CA GLY A 180 23.84 -13.03 -29.09
C GLY A 180 23.95 -11.52 -28.98
N GLU A 181 24.21 -10.87 -30.11
CA GLU A 181 24.34 -9.43 -30.31
C GLU A 181 23.01 -8.72 -29.94
N VAL A 182 23.04 -7.74 -29.03
CA VAL A 182 21.88 -6.86 -28.78
C VAL A 182 22.32 -5.41 -28.67
N THR A 183 21.65 -4.59 -29.47
CA THR A 183 21.88 -3.16 -29.62
C THR A 183 21.47 -2.41 -28.36
N SER A 184 22.38 -1.58 -27.84
CA SER A 184 22.20 -0.72 -26.68
C SER A 184 20.99 0.21 -26.82
N ALA A 185 20.05 0.12 -25.88
CA ALA A 185 19.07 1.15 -25.57
C ALA A 185 19.30 1.60 -24.12
N VAL A 186 19.56 2.89 -23.93
CA VAL A 186 19.83 3.48 -22.61
C VAL A 186 18.57 3.37 -21.73
N PRO A 187 18.63 2.83 -20.49
CA PRO A 187 17.48 2.81 -19.59
C PRO A 187 16.99 4.22 -19.29
N ALA A 188 15.67 4.40 -19.25
CA ALA A 188 15.08 5.68 -18.89
C ALA A 188 15.52 6.07 -17.47
N PRO A 189 15.80 7.36 -17.20
CA PRO A 189 16.21 7.80 -15.87
C PRO A 189 15.10 7.52 -14.83
N PRO A 190 15.46 7.29 -13.56
CA PRO A 190 14.50 7.07 -12.48
C PRO A 190 13.45 8.18 -12.41
N GLN A 191 12.19 7.79 -12.24
CA GLN A 191 11.05 8.68 -12.20
C GLN A 191 10.50 8.84 -10.79
N LYS A 192 9.83 9.97 -10.56
CA LYS A 192 9.08 10.25 -9.34
C LYS A 192 7.59 10.17 -9.65
N HIS A 193 6.88 9.36 -8.88
CA HIS A 193 5.44 9.17 -8.93
C HIS A 193 4.77 9.79 -7.71
N VAL A 194 3.50 10.16 -7.81
CA VAL A 194 2.78 10.83 -6.73
C VAL A 194 1.55 10.02 -6.32
N VAL A 195 1.36 9.91 -5.02
CA VAL A 195 0.13 9.41 -4.40
C VAL A 195 -0.40 10.51 -3.47
N GLU A 196 -1.70 10.78 -3.52
CA GLU A 196 -2.34 11.76 -2.65
C GLU A 196 -3.11 11.08 -1.53
N ILE A 197 -2.99 11.58 -0.30
CA ILE A 197 -3.89 11.24 0.79
C ILE A 197 -5.08 12.20 0.70
N THR A 198 -6.20 11.69 0.20
CA THR A 198 -7.31 12.54 -0.24
C THR A 198 -8.06 13.18 0.94
N GLN A 199 -8.72 14.30 0.67
CA GLN A 199 -9.48 15.00 1.68
C GLN A 199 -10.61 14.14 2.26
N GLY A 200 -10.70 14.07 3.59
CA GLY A 200 -11.70 13.26 4.28
C GLY A 200 -11.21 11.88 4.71
N SER A 201 -9.99 11.48 4.31
CA SER A 201 -9.39 10.19 4.68
C SER A 201 -9.23 9.97 6.19
N GLY A 202 -9.20 11.05 6.99
CA GLY A 202 -9.22 10.98 8.46
C GLY A 202 -10.53 10.47 9.08
N GLY A 203 -11.59 10.28 8.28
CA GLY A 203 -12.80 9.55 8.68
C GLY A 203 -13.02 8.31 7.81
N PRO A 204 -13.77 7.30 8.30
CA PRO A 204 -14.15 6.14 7.48
C PRO A 204 -15.08 6.55 6.33
N GLY A 205 -15.03 5.81 5.24
CA GLY A 205 -15.82 5.94 4.02
C GLY A 205 -15.01 5.87 2.74
N CYS A 206 -13.73 6.28 2.74
CA CYS A 206 -12.87 6.24 1.56
C CYS A 206 -12.37 4.83 1.22
N GLU A 207 -12.44 3.89 2.17
CA GLU A 207 -12.09 2.47 2.00
C GLU A 207 -13.08 1.71 1.12
N GLU A 208 -14.32 2.19 1.02
CA GLU A 208 -15.35 1.59 0.18
C GLU A 208 -15.09 1.85 -1.31
N THR A 209 -14.31 2.89 -1.62
CA THR A 209 -13.97 3.32 -2.98
C THR A 209 -12.47 3.23 -3.29
N ASN A 210 -11.65 2.80 -2.33
CA ASN A 210 -10.17 2.83 -2.43
C ASN A 210 -9.63 4.24 -2.74
N GLU A 211 -10.23 5.28 -2.20
CA GLU A 211 -9.84 6.67 -2.48
C GLU A 211 -8.97 7.28 -1.37
N CYS A 212 -8.69 6.54 -0.28
CA CYS A 212 -7.92 7.07 0.85
C CYS A 212 -6.48 7.47 0.44
N TYR A 213 -5.84 6.62 -0.37
CA TYR A 213 -4.61 6.91 -1.10
C TYR A 213 -4.96 6.90 -2.59
N LEU A 214 -4.62 7.95 -3.34
CA LEU A 214 -4.97 8.08 -4.74
C LEU A 214 -3.71 8.30 -5.61
N PRO A 215 -3.38 7.36 -6.52
CA PRO A 215 -4.06 6.09 -6.74
C PRO A 215 -3.85 5.11 -5.56
N HIS A 216 -4.83 4.24 -5.31
CA HIS A 216 -4.71 3.21 -4.26
C HIS A 216 -3.61 2.21 -4.59
N THR A 217 -3.54 1.82 -5.86
CA THR A 217 -2.48 0.95 -6.39
C THR A 217 -1.66 1.74 -7.40
N ILE A 218 -0.34 1.80 -7.20
CA ILE A 218 0.58 2.43 -8.15
C ILE A 218 1.63 1.43 -8.64
N THR A 219 1.90 1.43 -9.94
CA THR A 219 2.90 0.55 -10.57
C THR A 219 4.09 1.38 -11.05
N ILE A 220 5.29 1.03 -10.59
CA ILE A 220 6.54 1.75 -10.84
C ILE A 220 7.65 0.77 -11.24
N PHE A 221 8.84 1.27 -11.60
CA PHE A 221 10.01 0.43 -11.86
C PHE A 221 11.04 0.54 -10.74
N ILE A 222 11.95 -0.45 -10.65
CA ILE A 222 13.10 -0.38 -9.74
C ILE A 222 13.85 0.94 -9.96
N GLY A 223 14.17 1.62 -8.86
CA GLY A 223 14.87 2.89 -8.83
C GLY A 223 13.93 4.11 -8.81
N ASP A 224 12.65 3.93 -9.14
CA ASP A 224 11.66 5.00 -9.04
C ASP A 224 11.33 5.34 -7.58
N ALA A 225 10.91 6.58 -7.36
CA ALA A 225 10.43 7.07 -6.07
C ALA A 225 8.91 7.30 -6.10
N VAL A 226 8.23 6.99 -5.00
CA VAL A 226 6.85 7.40 -4.76
C VAL A 226 6.85 8.50 -3.71
N GLN A 227 6.19 9.61 -4.02
CA GLN A 227 5.96 10.72 -3.11
C GLN A 227 4.49 10.75 -2.70
N TRP A 228 4.22 10.61 -1.40
CA TRP A 228 2.90 10.77 -0.82
C TRP A 228 2.67 12.19 -0.35
N ASN A 229 1.60 12.82 -0.81
CA ASN A 229 1.21 14.18 -0.42
C ASN A 229 -0.01 14.14 0.49
N ASN A 230 0.09 14.69 1.70
CA ASN A 230 -1.08 14.78 2.57
C ASN A 230 -1.93 16.00 2.22
N VAL A 231 -2.93 15.82 1.35
CA VAL A 231 -3.89 16.88 1.00
C VAL A 231 -5.13 16.90 1.91
N ASP A 232 -5.24 15.93 2.82
CA ASP A 232 -6.23 15.92 3.88
C ASP A 232 -5.91 16.95 4.97
N THR A 233 -6.88 17.16 5.86
CA THR A 233 -6.76 18.01 7.05
C THR A 233 -6.30 17.24 8.29
N ALA A 234 -6.34 15.91 8.25
CA ALA A 234 -5.85 15.04 9.31
C ALA A 234 -4.36 14.70 9.11
N ALA A 235 -3.68 14.32 10.20
CA ALA A 235 -2.34 13.75 10.14
C ALA A 235 -2.43 12.26 9.79
N HIS A 236 -1.47 11.76 9.02
CA HIS A 236 -1.47 10.39 8.49
C HIS A 236 -0.08 9.77 8.57
N THR A 237 -0.02 8.45 8.38
CA THR A 237 1.24 7.72 8.14
C THR A 237 1.14 6.99 6.82
N VAL A 238 2.27 6.70 6.19
CA VAL A 238 2.43 5.80 5.06
C VAL A 238 3.40 4.73 5.53
N THR A 239 2.86 3.58 5.94
CA THR A 239 3.63 2.55 6.62
C THR A 239 3.49 1.24 5.87
N SER A 240 4.60 0.68 5.40
CA SER A 240 4.63 -0.60 4.69
C SER A 240 4.09 -1.71 5.58
N GLY A 241 3.24 -2.57 5.03
CA GLY A 241 2.58 -3.67 5.72
C GLY A 241 1.07 -3.64 5.52
N ASN A 242 0.35 -4.36 6.37
CA ASN A 242 -1.10 -4.42 6.30
C ASN A 242 -1.71 -4.43 7.72
N ILE A 243 -3.02 -4.21 7.81
CA ILE A 243 -3.72 -4.09 9.11
C ILE A 243 -3.72 -5.41 9.90
N GLN A 244 -3.62 -6.56 9.21
CA GLN A 244 -3.71 -7.89 9.83
C GLN A 244 -2.39 -8.32 10.46
N ASP A 245 -1.29 -8.13 9.74
CA ASP A 245 0.06 -8.58 10.11
C ASP A 245 0.91 -7.45 10.71
N GLY A 246 0.45 -6.20 10.57
CA GLY A 246 1.15 -5.01 11.02
C GLY A 246 2.19 -4.50 10.01
N ALA A 247 3.06 -3.61 10.49
CA ALA A 247 4.10 -3.01 9.68
C ALA A 247 5.18 -4.04 9.32
N THR A 248 5.60 -4.06 8.05
CA THR A 248 6.69 -4.93 7.56
C THR A 248 8.07 -4.31 7.76
N GLY A 249 8.14 -3.00 8.04
CA GLY A 249 9.40 -2.28 8.27
C GLY A 249 10.18 -1.92 7.00
N VAL A 250 9.59 -2.04 5.80
CA VAL A 250 10.23 -1.65 4.54
C VAL A 250 10.31 -0.13 4.40
N PHE A 251 9.22 0.58 4.73
CA PHE A 251 9.18 2.04 4.81
C PHE A 251 8.14 2.50 5.82
N ASP A 252 8.41 3.63 6.48
CA ASP A 252 7.49 4.29 7.39
C ASP A 252 7.71 5.80 7.33
N SER A 253 6.68 6.55 6.96
CA SER A 253 6.75 8.01 6.93
C SER A 253 6.81 8.63 8.33
N SER A 254 6.55 7.85 9.37
CA SER A 254 6.07 8.37 10.66
C SER A 254 4.78 9.19 10.49
N LEU A 255 4.33 9.84 11.56
CA LEU A 255 3.19 10.74 11.49
C LEU A 255 3.59 12.05 10.79
N PHE A 256 2.93 12.39 9.68
CA PHE A 256 3.15 13.65 8.98
C PHE A 256 1.83 14.43 8.81
N MET A 257 1.95 15.75 8.91
CA MET A 257 0.83 16.68 9.04
C MET A 257 0.22 17.04 7.68
N ALA A 258 -0.97 17.66 7.71
CA ALA A 258 -1.61 18.23 6.54
C ALA A 258 -0.67 19.17 5.77
N GLY A 259 -0.54 18.96 4.47
CA GLY A 259 0.34 19.70 3.56
C GLY A 259 1.80 19.22 3.54
N GLU A 260 2.18 18.25 4.37
CA GLU A 260 3.51 17.63 4.33
C GLU A 260 3.54 16.49 3.31
N THR A 261 4.77 16.09 2.94
CA THR A 261 5.02 15.07 1.94
C THR A 261 6.04 14.07 2.44
N PHE A 262 5.83 12.80 2.12
CA PHE A 262 6.78 11.71 2.36
C PHE A 262 7.25 11.13 1.02
N GLU A 263 8.48 10.65 0.93
CA GLU A 263 9.03 10.06 -0.29
C GLU A 263 9.84 8.81 0.03
N PHE A 264 9.68 7.78 -0.80
CA PHE A 264 10.44 6.53 -0.69
C PHE A 264 10.84 6.00 -2.07
N THR A 265 12.10 5.58 -2.20
CA THR A 265 12.66 5.00 -3.43
C THR A 265 12.64 3.47 -3.34
N PHE A 266 12.12 2.82 -4.36
CA PHE A 266 11.97 1.37 -4.40
C PHE A 266 13.08 0.70 -5.19
N GLU A 267 14.02 0.05 -4.50
CA GLU A 267 15.19 -0.58 -5.13
C GLU A 267 15.01 -2.07 -5.44
N LYS A 268 13.93 -2.68 -4.96
CA LYS A 268 13.67 -4.10 -5.13
C LYS A 268 12.32 -4.31 -5.81
N PRO A 269 12.21 -5.26 -6.75
CA PRO A 269 10.93 -5.59 -7.35
C PRO A 269 10.04 -6.30 -6.33
N GLY A 270 8.74 -6.13 -6.48
CA GLY A 270 7.76 -6.78 -5.61
C GLY A 270 6.53 -5.94 -5.38
N THR A 271 5.61 -6.49 -4.59
CA THR A 271 4.40 -5.81 -4.17
C THR A 271 4.54 -5.40 -2.71
N TYR A 272 4.33 -4.12 -2.46
CA TYR A 272 4.41 -3.49 -1.16
C TYR A 272 3.03 -2.97 -0.78
N ASP A 273 2.32 -3.73 0.05
CA ASP A 273 1.15 -3.19 0.74
C ASP A 273 1.59 -2.14 1.77
N TYR A 274 0.75 -1.14 1.99
CA TYR A 274 0.95 -0.15 3.03
C TYR A 274 -0.38 0.33 3.58
N PHE A 275 -0.34 0.92 4.78
CA PHE A 275 -1.53 1.39 5.47
C PHE A 275 -1.22 2.61 6.34
N CYS A 276 -2.27 3.33 6.76
CA CYS A 276 -2.16 4.35 7.81
C CYS A 276 -2.30 3.71 9.18
N MET A 277 -1.33 3.90 10.08
CA MET A 277 -1.34 3.31 11.42
C MET A 277 -2.41 3.92 12.33
N VAL A 278 -2.82 5.17 12.07
CA VAL A 278 -3.80 5.91 12.91
C VAL A 278 -5.23 5.72 12.41
N HIS A 279 -5.39 5.47 11.11
CA HIS A 279 -6.68 5.32 10.44
C HIS A 279 -6.74 3.94 9.78
N PRO A 280 -7.20 2.90 10.50
CA PRO A 280 -7.07 1.50 10.06
C PRO A 280 -7.88 1.11 8.82
N TRP A 281 -8.65 2.03 8.23
CA TRP A 281 -9.37 1.81 6.97
C TRP A 281 -8.53 2.21 5.74
N MET A 282 -7.45 2.98 5.92
CA MET A 282 -6.64 3.45 4.81
C MET A 282 -5.58 2.41 4.44
N THR A 283 -5.75 1.78 3.28
CA THR A 283 -4.78 0.86 2.68
C THR A 283 -4.38 1.31 1.29
N GLY A 284 -3.17 0.96 0.87
CA GLY A 284 -2.70 1.17 -0.49
C GLY A 284 -1.67 0.11 -0.88
N LYS A 285 -1.27 0.12 -2.15
CA LYS A 285 -0.36 -0.87 -2.74
C LYS A 285 0.62 -0.20 -3.71
N VAL A 286 1.90 -0.51 -3.60
CA VAL A 286 2.92 -0.18 -4.61
C VAL A 286 3.38 -1.48 -5.27
N ILE A 287 3.36 -1.53 -6.59
CA ILE A 287 3.89 -2.65 -7.38
C ILE A 287 5.16 -2.16 -8.07
N VAL A 288 6.28 -2.81 -7.80
CA VAL A 288 7.60 -2.44 -8.34
C VAL A 288 8.02 -3.52 -9.33
N ASN A 289 8.11 -3.15 -10.59
CA ASN A 289 8.56 -4.03 -11.66
C ASN A 289 10.08 -3.98 -11.80
N GLU A 290 10.67 -5.11 -12.20
CA GLU A 290 12.06 -5.12 -12.64
C GLU A 290 12.20 -4.23 -13.89
N VAL A 291 13.20 -3.36 -13.90
CA VAL A 291 13.81 -2.96 -15.18
C VAL A 291 14.58 -4.18 -15.64
N SER A 292 14.26 -4.73 -16.81
CA SER A 292 15.01 -5.87 -17.34
C SER A 292 16.50 -5.53 -17.35
N GLU A 293 17.29 -6.25 -16.56
CA GLU A 293 18.73 -6.02 -16.47
C GLU A 293 19.35 -6.16 -17.87
N MET A 294 19.83 -5.05 -18.40
CA MET A 294 20.82 -5.05 -19.46
C MET A 294 22.15 -5.45 -18.81
N ILE A 295 22.67 -6.62 -19.18
CA ILE A 295 23.97 -7.13 -18.74
C ILE A 295 25.03 -6.07 -19.02
N VAL A 296 25.51 -5.38 -17.98
CA VAL A 296 26.72 -4.57 -18.05
C VAL A 296 27.89 -5.55 -18.04
N ILE A 297 28.35 -5.93 -19.24
CA ILE A 297 29.69 -6.46 -19.40
C ILE A 297 30.66 -5.30 -19.16
N GLU A 298 31.22 -5.23 -17.95
CA GLU A 298 32.39 -4.39 -17.70
C GLU A 298 33.50 -4.78 -18.69
N PRO A 299 34.17 -3.81 -19.34
CA PRO A 299 35.26 -4.13 -20.24
C PRO A 299 36.39 -4.74 -19.40
N THR A 300 36.74 -5.98 -19.71
CA THR A 300 37.99 -6.61 -19.27
C THR A 300 39.17 -5.74 -19.73
N GLU A 301 39.72 -4.95 -18.82
CA GLU A 301 41.03 -4.34 -19.03
C GLU A 301 42.08 -5.47 -18.99
N GLU A 302 42.57 -5.86 -20.16
CA GLU A 302 43.84 -6.57 -20.27
C GLU A 302 44.97 -5.62 -19.85
N LEU A 303 45.35 -5.69 -18.57
CA LEU A 303 46.55 -5.01 -18.08
C LEU A 303 47.78 -5.76 -18.56
N MET A 304 48.57 -5.05 -19.37
CA MET A 304 49.89 -5.46 -19.83
C MET A 304 50.88 -5.58 -18.66
N ASP A 305 51.63 -6.68 -18.69
CA ASP A 305 52.69 -7.11 -17.79
C ASP A 305 53.92 -6.16 -17.77
N GLU A 306 54.47 -5.88 -16.58
CA GLU A 306 55.84 -5.40 -16.38
C GLU A 306 56.36 -5.81 -14.97
N PRO A 307 57.65 -6.13 -14.80
CA PRO A 307 58.07 -7.15 -13.85
C PRO A 307 58.70 -6.64 -12.54
N THR A 308 58.44 -7.40 -11.47
CA THR A 308 59.33 -7.81 -10.36
C THR A 308 59.92 -6.76 -9.40
N ALA A 309 59.51 -6.82 -8.13
CA ALA A 309 60.40 -7.02 -6.97
C ALA A 309 59.61 -7.37 -5.68
N GLU A 310 59.68 -8.63 -5.25
CA GLU A 310 59.50 -9.05 -3.85
C GLU A 310 60.77 -8.69 -3.03
N PRO A 311 60.78 -8.70 -1.66
CA PRO A 311 59.93 -9.50 -0.76
C PRO A 311 59.49 -8.84 0.57
N ARG A 312 58.49 -9.44 1.26
CA ARG A 312 58.63 -10.01 2.63
C ARG A 312 57.24 -10.34 3.23
N GLU A 313 56.99 -11.63 3.43
CA GLU A 313 55.83 -12.15 4.19
C GLU A 313 56.01 -12.06 5.72
N LEU A 314 54.86 -11.92 6.42
CA LEU A 314 54.32 -12.76 7.53
C LEU A 314 53.58 -11.91 8.60
N PRO A 315 52.55 -12.43 9.31
CA PRO A 315 51.59 -13.50 8.99
C PRO A 315 50.10 -13.10 9.21
N GLU A 316 49.21 -14.05 8.91
CA GLU A 316 47.73 -14.07 8.90
C GLU A 316 46.98 -13.64 10.18
N SER A 317 45.65 -13.44 10.01
CA SER A 317 44.53 -13.49 10.99
C SER A 317 43.86 -12.11 11.17
N GLN A 318 42.56 -11.92 10.96
CA GLN A 318 41.43 -12.73 11.44
C GLN A 318 40.14 -12.39 10.66
N SER A 319 39.14 -13.26 10.75
CA SER A 319 37.81 -13.10 10.15
C SER A 319 37.06 -11.89 10.71
N ASP A 320 36.81 -10.88 9.88
CA ASP A 320 35.90 -9.78 10.24
C ASP A 320 34.46 -10.22 9.93
N LEU A 321 33.87 -11.03 10.82
CA LEU A 321 32.42 -10.99 10.95
C LEU A 321 32.07 -9.59 11.49
N PRO A 322 31.06 -8.89 10.93
CA PRO A 322 30.66 -7.59 11.46
C PRO A 322 30.33 -7.76 12.95
N ILE A 323 30.96 -6.94 13.79
CA ILE A 323 30.69 -6.94 15.23
C ILE A 323 29.28 -6.40 15.40
N SER A 324 28.37 -7.26 15.85
CA SER A 324 27.01 -6.86 16.20
C SER A 324 26.81 -6.79 17.71
N LEU A 325 26.17 -5.71 18.17
CA LEU A 325 25.81 -5.51 19.57
C LEU A 325 24.31 -5.28 19.67
N THR A 326 23.65 -5.97 20.59
CA THR A 326 22.22 -5.78 20.84
C THR A 326 21.98 -4.83 22.01
N ILE A 327 21.09 -3.86 21.82
CA ILE A 327 20.55 -2.96 22.84
C ILE A 327 19.06 -3.32 23.06
N SER A 328 18.71 -3.74 24.26
CA SER A 328 17.33 -4.11 24.61
C SER A 328 16.54 -2.89 25.12
N ILE A 329 15.28 -2.80 24.75
CA ILE A 329 14.28 -1.92 25.38
C ILE A 329 13.47 -2.80 26.34
N PRO A 330 13.79 -2.82 27.64
CA PRO A 330 13.20 -3.78 28.57
C PRO A 330 11.73 -3.47 28.91
N GLU A 331 11.02 -4.48 29.40
CA GLU A 331 9.64 -4.36 29.89
C GLU A 331 9.48 -3.19 30.86
N GLY A 332 8.48 -2.33 30.59
CA GLY A 332 8.17 -1.16 31.41
C GLY A 332 8.87 0.13 30.99
N SER A 333 9.70 0.13 29.94
CA SER A 333 10.35 1.34 29.41
C SER A 333 9.36 2.38 28.89
N GLY A 334 8.17 1.96 28.47
CA GLY A 334 7.04 2.82 28.07
C GLY A 334 6.35 3.54 29.23
N ALA A 335 6.77 3.31 30.48
CA ALA A 335 6.34 4.08 31.64
C ALA A 335 7.50 4.98 32.15
N PRO A 336 7.22 6.21 32.61
CA PRO A 336 8.24 7.05 33.24
C PRO A 336 8.91 6.36 34.44
N GLY A 337 10.22 6.55 34.59
CA GLY A 337 11.00 6.04 35.73
C GLY A 337 12.31 5.36 35.33
N CYS A 338 12.36 4.69 34.17
CA CYS A 338 13.57 4.04 33.67
C CYS A 338 14.72 5.04 33.40
N ASN A 339 14.40 6.31 33.21
CA ASN A 339 15.34 7.40 32.97
C ASN A 339 16.09 7.85 34.24
N GLU A 340 15.60 7.49 35.42
CA GLU A 340 16.29 7.77 36.69
C GLU A 340 17.48 6.81 36.91
N THR A 341 17.41 5.64 36.29
CA THR A 341 18.41 4.57 36.39
C THR A 341 19.18 4.31 35.10
N ASN A 342 18.86 5.01 34.01
CA ASN A 342 19.39 4.75 32.67
C ASN A 342 19.13 3.31 32.20
N GLU A 343 17.90 2.84 32.41
CA GLU A 343 17.50 1.46 32.08
C GLU A 343 16.46 1.40 30.95
N CYS A 344 16.17 2.53 30.29
CA CYS A 344 15.22 2.55 29.17
C CYS A 344 15.77 1.88 27.89
N TYR A 345 17.10 1.93 27.71
CA TYR A 345 17.84 1.17 26.71
C TYR A 345 18.97 0.45 27.45
N LEU A 346 19.17 -0.84 27.18
CA LEU A 346 20.13 -1.69 27.89
C LEU A 346 21.11 -2.36 26.91
N PRO A 347 22.40 -2.01 26.94
CA PRO A 347 23.00 -0.96 27.76
C PRO A 347 22.54 0.45 27.34
N TYR A 348 22.57 1.39 28.30
CA TYR A 348 22.27 2.81 28.03
C TYR A 348 23.34 3.48 27.17
N GLU A 349 24.59 3.09 27.40
CA GLU A 349 25.78 3.57 26.71
C GLU A 349 26.52 2.37 26.15
N ALA A 350 26.76 2.40 24.84
CA ALA A 350 27.48 1.35 24.12
C ALA A 350 28.74 1.91 23.47
N THR A 351 29.82 1.14 23.42
CA THR A 351 31.04 1.47 22.67
C THR A 351 31.33 0.34 21.69
N VAL A 352 31.46 0.67 20.41
CA VAL A 352 31.71 -0.28 19.32
C VAL A 352 32.77 0.27 18.36
N PRO A 353 33.53 -0.58 17.65
CA PRO A 353 34.42 -0.11 16.59
C PRO A 353 33.64 0.42 15.38
N VAL A 354 34.28 1.22 14.54
CA VAL A 354 33.77 1.59 13.20
C VAL A 354 33.34 0.34 12.42
N ASP A 355 32.28 0.48 11.61
CA ASP A 355 31.64 -0.57 10.81
C ASP A 355 30.88 -1.63 11.64
N SER A 356 30.60 -1.36 12.91
CA SER A 356 29.73 -2.21 13.73
C SER A 356 28.24 -1.97 13.47
N THR A 357 27.45 -3.03 13.57
CA THR A 357 25.98 -2.98 13.49
C THR A 357 25.38 -3.06 14.89
N ILE A 358 24.61 -2.05 15.30
CA ILE A 358 23.82 -2.11 16.53
C ILE A 358 22.43 -2.62 16.18
N ILE A 359 21.92 -3.56 16.97
CA ILE A 359 20.56 -4.10 16.86
C ILE A 359 19.80 -3.68 18.11
N TRP A 360 18.74 -2.88 17.97
CA TRP A 360 17.82 -2.60 19.05
C TRP A 360 16.69 -3.63 19.06
N SER A 361 16.39 -4.24 20.22
CA SER A 361 15.28 -5.17 20.42
C SER A 361 14.22 -4.53 21.29
N ASN A 362 12.95 -4.55 20.86
CA ASN A 362 11.85 -4.12 21.69
C ASN A 362 11.34 -5.28 22.55
N ASP A 363 11.85 -5.42 23.77
CA ASP A 363 11.41 -6.42 24.74
C ASP A 363 10.28 -5.90 25.64
N ASP A 364 9.85 -4.65 25.44
CA ASP A 364 8.70 -4.06 26.10
C ASP A 364 7.40 -4.39 25.37
N SER A 365 6.29 -4.29 26.09
CA SER A 365 4.95 -4.39 25.54
C SER A 365 4.52 -3.11 24.81
N ALA A 366 5.12 -1.96 25.14
CA ALA A 366 4.86 -0.70 24.47
C ALA A 366 5.60 -0.61 23.13
N ALA A 367 5.03 0.12 22.17
CA ALA A 367 5.71 0.43 20.91
C ALA A 367 6.76 1.53 21.14
N HIS A 368 7.92 1.40 20.52
CA HIS A 368 9.05 2.30 20.72
C HIS A 368 9.66 2.76 19.40
N THR A 369 10.52 3.76 19.50
CA THR A 369 11.34 4.28 18.40
C THR A 369 12.79 4.33 18.88
N VAL A 370 13.72 4.33 17.95
CA VAL A 370 15.15 4.55 18.12
C VAL A 370 15.51 5.60 17.09
N THR A 371 15.49 6.85 17.52
CA THR A 371 15.65 8.00 16.63
C THR A 371 16.90 8.76 17.03
N SER A 372 17.82 8.92 16.08
CA SER A 372 19.04 9.70 16.26
C SER A 372 18.73 11.14 16.66
N GLY A 373 19.42 11.65 17.66
CA GLY A 373 19.28 13.01 18.17
C GLY A 373 19.04 13.08 19.68
N ASN A 374 18.49 14.21 20.12
CA ASN A 374 18.27 14.47 21.54
C ASN A 374 16.88 15.07 21.75
N VAL A 375 16.21 14.67 22.82
CA VAL A 375 14.86 15.12 23.20
C VAL A 375 14.70 16.65 23.24
N ASN A 376 15.78 17.40 23.48
CA ASN A 376 15.76 18.87 23.50
C ASN A 376 16.03 19.52 22.13
N ALA A 377 16.83 18.87 21.28
CA ALA A 377 17.26 19.41 19.99
C ALA A 377 16.43 18.86 18.81
N GLY A 378 15.67 17.79 19.04
CA GLY A 378 14.97 17.04 18.01
C GLY A 378 15.83 15.97 17.36
N ALA A 379 15.25 15.31 16.35
CA ALA A 379 15.92 14.30 15.56
C ALA A 379 17.03 14.92 14.69
N THR A 380 18.17 14.23 14.58
CA THR A 380 19.25 14.64 13.68
C THR A 380 19.07 14.11 12.26
N GLY A 381 18.19 13.11 12.08
CA GLY A 381 17.91 12.48 10.79
C GLY A 381 18.97 11.49 10.31
N MET A 382 19.87 11.06 11.20
CA MET A 382 20.93 10.09 10.86
C MET A 382 20.40 8.65 10.76
N PHE A 383 19.55 8.28 11.69
CA PHE A 383 18.75 7.06 11.68
C PHE A 383 17.45 7.29 12.43
N ASP A 384 16.42 6.56 12.02
CA ASP A 384 15.13 6.49 12.69
C ASP A 384 14.55 5.11 12.43
N SER A 385 14.24 4.37 13.49
CA SER A 385 13.63 3.05 13.36
C SER A 385 12.19 3.10 12.86
N GLY A 386 11.55 4.26 12.90
CA GLY A 386 10.09 4.33 12.91
C GLY A 386 9.51 3.66 14.15
N LEU A 387 8.19 3.55 14.22
CA LEU A 387 7.52 2.93 15.38
C LEU A 387 7.59 1.40 15.25
N PHE A 388 8.39 0.73 16.08
CA PHE A 388 8.49 -0.73 16.07
C PHE A 388 7.87 -1.38 17.32
N LEU A 389 7.04 -2.38 17.08
CA LEU A 389 6.18 -3.04 18.07
C LEU A 389 6.96 -4.02 18.96
N SER A 390 6.29 -4.52 20.01
CA SER A 390 6.85 -5.54 20.91
C SER A 390 7.38 -6.75 20.12
N GLY A 391 8.60 -7.19 20.45
CA GLY A 391 9.31 -8.29 19.82
C GLY A 391 9.99 -7.96 18.48
N ALA A 392 9.79 -6.74 17.94
CA ALA A 392 10.48 -6.31 16.73
C ALA A 392 11.90 -5.81 17.02
N THR A 393 12.74 -5.84 16.00
CA THR A 393 14.12 -5.36 16.05
C THR A 393 14.36 -4.29 15.00
N PHE A 394 15.26 -3.36 15.30
CA PHE A 394 15.79 -2.37 14.36
C PHE A 394 17.32 -2.48 14.35
N GLU A 395 17.97 -2.30 13.20
CA GLU A 395 19.43 -2.34 13.11
C GLU A 395 20.00 -1.14 12.34
N PHE A 396 21.18 -0.69 12.76
CA PHE A 396 21.91 0.39 12.10
C PHE A 396 23.42 0.17 12.18
N THR A 397 24.12 0.40 11.06
CA THR A 397 25.57 0.26 10.95
C THR A 397 26.24 1.62 11.03
N PHE A 398 27.24 1.75 11.91
CA PHE A 398 27.96 3.01 12.12
C PHE A 398 29.29 3.04 11.36
N GLU A 399 29.32 3.75 10.23
CA GLU A 399 30.50 3.83 9.35
C GLU A 399 31.50 4.95 9.72
N LYS A 400 31.17 5.79 10.71
CA LYS A 400 32.00 6.95 11.08
C LYS A 400 32.25 6.97 12.59
N PRO A 401 33.48 7.25 13.03
CA PRO A 401 33.77 7.43 14.45
C PRO A 401 33.03 8.66 14.97
N GLY A 402 32.52 8.58 16.20
CA GLY A 402 31.70 9.63 16.76
C GLY A 402 30.96 9.22 18.03
N THR A 403 30.21 10.17 18.57
CA THR A 403 29.24 9.93 19.65
C THR A 403 27.86 10.27 19.12
N TYR A 404 26.95 9.32 19.22
CA TYR A 404 25.61 9.37 18.64
C TYR A 404 24.59 9.25 19.77
N ASP A 405 23.96 10.36 20.10
CA ASP A 405 22.80 10.38 20.97
C ASP A 405 21.57 9.88 20.19
N TYR A 406 20.68 9.16 20.87
CA TYR A 406 19.38 8.78 20.34
C TYR A 406 18.31 8.76 21.43
N PHE A 407 17.05 8.78 21.03
CA PHE A 407 15.90 8.84 21.93
C PHE A 407 14.66 8.17 21.33
N CYS A 408 13.65 7.95 22.17
CA CYS A 408 12.32 7.53 21.72
C CYS A 408 11.43 8.76 21.52
N MET A 409 10.87 8.93 20.32
CA MET A 409 9.94 10.01 19.98
C MET A 409 8.61 9.92 20.72
N VAL A 410 8.13 8.71 21.03
CA VAL A 410 6.85 8.48 21.73
C VAL A 410 6.99 8.64 23.24
N HIS A 411 8.16 8.28 23.78
CA HIS A 411 8.45 8.26 25.21
C HIS A 411 9.63 9.18 25.51
N PRO A 412 9.40 10.49 25.74
CA PRO A 412 10.47 11.51 25.78
C PRO A 412 11.49 11.36 26.92
N TRP A 413 11.30 10.42 27.85
CA TRP A 413 12.26 10.12 28.90
C TRP A 413 13.32 9.08 28.48
N MET A 414 13.09 8.34 27.40
CA MET A 414 14.02 7.31 26.93
C MET A 414 15.11 7.93 26.07
N THR A 415 16.36 7.81 26.53
CA THR A 415 17.55 8.28 25.81
C THR A 415 18.66 7.25 25.92
N GLY A 416 19.55 7.20 24.94
CA GLY A 416 20.73 6.34 24.95
C GLY A 416 21.87 6.95 24.12
N ILE A 417 23.06 6.36 24.22
CA ILE A 417 24.29 6.87 23.61
C ILE A 417 25.09 5.70 22.98
N VAL A 418 25.56 5.90 21.75
CA VAL A 418 26.54 5.00 21.10
C VAL A 418 27.84 5.75 20.82
N HIS A 419 28.96 5.20 21.27
CA HIS A 419 30.32 5.63 20.94
C HIS A 419 30.90 4.70 19.88
N VAL A 420 31.42 5.30 18.80
CA VAL A 420 32.05 4.59 17.69
C VAL A 420 33.50 5.04 17.60
N GLU A 421 34.43 4.10 17.78
CA GLU A 421 35.88 4.35 17.91
C GLU A 421 36.73 3.72 16.79
#